data_AF-A0A8X6LLR8-F1
#
_entry.id   AF-A0A8X6LLR8-F1
#
_cell.length_a   1.000
_cell.length_b   1.000
_cell.length_c   1.000
_cell.angle_alpha   90.00
_cell.angle_beta   90.00
_cell.angle_gamma   90.00
#
_symmetry.space_group_name_H-M   'P 1'
#
loop_
_entity.id
_entity.type
_entity.pdbx_description
1 polymer ?
#
loop_
_entity_poly.entity_id
_entity_poly.type
_entity_poly.pdbx_seq_one_letter_code
_entity_poly.pdbx_strand_id
1 'polypeptide(L)'
;MDLSNFPTDHELFSSQNKGVLGALKWETTSPIKEFIALKCKMYCLVYCDGAKKTAKGVKKEQVKRFTADLYKSVLSNQLFLEKKDFLERKISFTN
;
A
#
# COMPACT_ATOMS: atom_id res chain seq x y z
N MET A 1 -17.54 13.40 10.19
CA MET A 1 -16.57 12.36 9.80
C MET A 1 -17.32 11.05 9.59
N ASP A 2 -17.09 10.38 8.47
CA ASP A 2 -17.69 9.09 8.13
C ASP A 2 -16.88 7.96 8.76
N LEU A 3 -17.45 7.36 9.81
CA LEU A 3 -16.91 6.24 10.59
C LEU A 3 -17.65 4.93 10.27
N SER A 4 -18.43 4.90 9.20
CA SER A 4 -19.26 3.75 8.84
C SER A 4 -18.47 2.53 8.35
N ASN A 5 -17.16 2.67 8.15
CA ASN A 5 -16.23 1.59 7.80
C ASN A 5 -15.79 0.73 9.01
N PHE A 6 -16.06 1.17 10.24
CA PHE A 6 -15.79 0.36 11.42
C PHE A 6 -16.78 -0.81 11.54
N PRO A 7 -16.41 -1.91 12.22
CA PRO A 7 -17.37 -2.95 12.59
C PRO A 7 -18.50 -2.36 13.43
N THR A 8 -19.72 -2.84 13.28
CA THR A 8 -20.90 -2.33 14.01
C THR A 8 -20.80 -2.47 15.52
N ASP A 9 -19.95 -3.38 15.99
CA ASP A 9 -19.66 -3.66 17.40
C ASP A 9 -18.59 -2.72 17.99
N HIS A 10 -17.94 -1.90 17.16
CA HIS A 10 -16.86 -1.01 17.61
C HIS A 10 -17.44 0.30 18.17
N GLU A 11 -16.91 0.79 19.30
CA GLU A 11 -17.39 2.02 19.97
C GLU A 11 -17.43 3.25 19.07
N LEU A 12 -16.46 3.35 18.14
CA LEU A 12 -16.36 4.45 17.18
C LEU A 12 -17.27 4.29 15.94
N PHE A 13 -18.02 3.20 15.81
CA PHE A 13 -18.91 3.01 14.68
C PHE A 13 -20.03 4.06 14.70
N SER A 14 -20.13 4.84 13.63
CA SER A 14 -21.23 5.78 13.44
C SER A 14 -21.61 5.86 11.97
N SER A 15 -22.89 5.68 11.69
CA SER A 15 -23.48 5.79 10.35
C SER A 15 -23.96 7.21 10.02
N GLN A 16 -23.87 8.16 10.96
CA GLN A 16 -24.47 9.50 10.85
C GLN A 16 -24.00 10.29 9.63
N ASN A 17 -22.73 10.14 9.23
CA ASN A 17 -22.14 10.87 8.10
C ASN A 17 -21.86 9.98 6.88
N LYS A 18 -22.44 8.77 6.83
CA LYS A 18 -22.18 7.81 5.77
C LYS A 18 -22.59 8.38 4.41
N GLY A 19 -21.61 8.58 3.52
CA GLY A 19 -21.85 9.10 2.17
C GLY A 19 -22.23 10.59 2.09
N VAL A 20 -22.06 11.36 3.17
CA VAL A 20 -22.27 12.82 3.15
C VAL A 20 -21.15 13.48 2.35
N LEU A 21 -21.52 14.23 1.31
CA LEU A 21 -20.56 14.95 0.47
C LEU A 21 -19.77 15.98 1.29
N GLY A 22 -18.46 16.03 1.09
CA GLY A 22 -17.56 16.94 1.81
C GLY A 22 -17.16 16.47 3.21
N ALA A 23 -17.76 15.38 3.73
CA ALA A 23 -17.31 14.79 4.99
C ALA A 23 -16.02 13.96 4.79
N LEU A 24 -15.08 14.08 5.73
CA LEU A 24 -13.90 13.21 5.77
C LEU A 24 -14.31 11.78 6.08
N LYS A 25 -13.82 10.83 5.29
CA LYS A 25 -14.05 9.40 5.48
C LYS A 25 -12.84 8.72 6.10
N TRP A 26 -13.09 7.90 7.11
CA TRP A 26 -12.08 7.05 7.70
C TRP A 26 -11.89 5.79 6.84
N GLU A 27 -10.89 5.84 5.97
CA GLU A 27 -10.64 4.79 4.97
C GLU A 27 -10.00 3.53 5.55
N THR A 28 -9.32 3.62 6.70
CA THR A 28 -8.47 2.53 7.19
C THR A 28 -8.99 1.95 8.50
N THR A 29 -9.75 0.86 8.43
CA THR A 29 -10.27 0.19 9.63
C THR A 29 -9.17 -0.52 10.43
N SER A 30 -8.12 -1.01 9.77
CA SER A 30 -7.01 -1.73 10.42
C SER A 30 -5.85 -0.80 10.81
N PRO A 31 -5.21 -0.98 11.98
CA PRO A 31 -4.04 -0.20 12.35
C PRO A 31 -2.91 -0.30 11.31
N ILE A 32 -2.29 0.83 11.00
CA ILE A 32 -1.12 0.90 10.12
C ILE A 32 0.10 0.51 10.96
N LYS A 33 0.78 -0.56 10.57
CA LYS A 33 2.02 -1.00 11.22
C LYS A 33 3.23 -0.21 10.74
N GLU A 34 3.29 0.04 9.44
CA GLU A 34 4.45 0.67 8.82
C GLU A 34 4.04 1.45 7.57
N PHE A 35 4.72 2.58 7.35
CA PHE A 35 4.56 3.40 6.16
C PHE A 35 5.92 3.69 5.52
N ILE A 36 6.08 3.28 4.27
CA ILE A 36 7.32 3.45 3.51
C ILE A 36 7.02 4.34 2.30
N ALA A 37 7.53 5.57 2.32
CA ALA A 37 7.32 6.55 1.27
C ALA A 37 8.59 6.74 0.44
N LEU A 38 8.50 6.54 -0.87
CA LEU A 38 9.62 6.79 -1.80
C LEU A 38 9.45 8.13 -2.53
N LYS A 39 8.25 8.39 -3.05
CA LYS A 39 7.92 9.60 -3.82
C LYS A 39 6.41 9.88 -3.72
N CYS A 40 6.00 11.10 -4.07
CA CYS A 40 4.59 11.41 -4.34
C CYS A 40 3.95 10.34 -5.23
N LYS A 41 2.87 9.71 -4.73
CA LYS A 41 2.12 8.63 -5.40
C LYS A 41 2.92 7.33 -5.62
N MET A 42 4.00 7.13 -4.85
CA MET A 42 4.76 5.88 -4.76
C MET A 42 5.13 5.55 -3.30
N TYR A 43 4.39 4.62 -2.71
CA TYR A 43 4.50 4.26 -1.30
C TYR A 43 3.91 2.87 -1.01
N CYS A 44 4.27 2.32 0.14
CA CYS A 44 3.73 1.09 0.69
C CYS A 44 3.17 1.35 2.09
N LEU A 45 1.90 1.01 2.31
CA LEU A 45 1.23 1.03 3.61
C LEU A 45 1.06 -0.41 4.09
N VAL A 46 1.64 -0.76 5.22
CA VAL A 46 1.56 -2.11 5.81
C VAL A 46 0.55 -2.10 6.94
N TYR A 47 -0.37 -3.06 6.92
CA TYR A 47 -1.41 -3.29 7.92
C TYR A 47 -1.17 -4.61 8.65
N CYS A 48 -2.05 -5.00 9.57
CA CYS A 48 -2.03 -6.34 10.17
C CYS A 48 -2.11 -7.46 9.12
N ASP A 49 -3.04 -7.31 8.16
CA ASP A 49 -3.45 -8.40 7.27
C ASP A 49 -2.98 -8.21 5.82
N GLY A 50 -1.97 -7.37 5.59
CA GLY A 50 -1.39 -7.18 4.26
C GLY A 50 -0.78 -5.80 4.05
N ALA A 51 -0.62 -5.43 2.79
CA ALA A 51 -0.04 -4.14 2.42
C ALA A 51 -0.71 -3.53 1.18
N LYS A 52 -0.98 -2.23 1.23
CA LYS A 52 -1.43 -1.43 0.09
C LYS A 52 -0.23 -0.77 -0.57
N LYS A 53 -0.02 -1.13 -1.83
CA LYS A 53 1.12 -0.68 -2.66
C LYS A 53 0.62 0.29 -3.71
N THR A 54 1.16 1.49 -3.70
CA THR A 54 0.88 2.54 -4.68
C THR A 54 2.16 2.85 -5.44
N ALA A 55 2.10 2.83 -6.77
CA ALA A 55 3.23 3.15 -7.64
C ALA A 55 2.69 3.71 -8.96
N LYS A 56 2.37 5.01 -8.99
CA LYS A 56 1.85 5.65 -10.19
C LYS A 56 2.87 5.57 -11.33
N GLY A 57 2.41 5.14 -12.51
CA GLY A 57 3.25 4.98 -13.71
C GLY A 57 3.80 3.57 -13.91
N VAL A 58 3.62 2.67 -12.94
CA VAL A 58 3.99 1.24 -13.05
C VAL A 58 2.73 0.42 -13.36
N LYS A 59 2.86 -0.60 -14.21
CA LYS A 59 1.73 -1.49 -14.52
C LYS A 59 1.29 -2.22 -13.25
N LYS A 60 -0.03 -2.34 -13.01
CA LYS A 60 -0.58 -2.99 -11.81
C LYS A 60 0.00 -4.39 -11.57
N GLU A 61 0.19 -5.17 -12.64
CA GLU A 61 0.75 -6.53 -12.54
C GLU A 61 2.21 -6.56 -12.08
N GLN A 62 2.99 -5.52 -12.35
CA GLN A 62 4.34 -5.38 -11.82
C GLN A 62 4.29 -4.98 -10.34
N VAL A 63 3.40 -4.06 -9.96
CA VAL A 63 3.22 -3.61 -8.57
C VAL A 63 2.82 -4.75 -7.63
N LYS A 64 2.05 -5.73 -8.12
CA LYS A 64 1.70 -6.92 -7.33
C LYS A 64 2.93 -7.67 -6.82
N ARG A 65 4.03 -7.68 -7.60
CA ARG A 65 5.28 -8.36 -7.24
C ARG A 65 6.13 -7.58 -6.24
N PHE A 66 5.87 -6.31 -5.99
CA PHE A 66 6.60 -5.54 -5.00
C PHE A 66 6.30 -6.04 -3.58
N THR A 67 7.32 -6.08 -2.74
CA THR A 67 7.23 -6.43 -1.32
C THR A 67 7.62 -5.23 -0.47
N ALA A 68 7.20 -5.18 0.80
CA ALA A 68 7.59 -4.10 1.71
C ALA A 68 9.12 -3.99 1.83
N ASP A 69 9.83 -5.12 1.86
CA ASP A 69 11.30 -5.16 1.92
C ASP A 69 11.97 -4.54 0.69
N LEU A 70 11.37 -4.68 -0.49
CA LEU A 70 11.85 -4.00 -1.70
C LEU A 70 11.77 -2.48 -1.53
N TYR A 71 10.64 -1.97 -1.01
CA TYR A 71 10.50 -0.53 -0.74
C TYR A 71 11.53 -0.05 0.29
N LYS A 72 11.81 -0.82 1.35
CA LYS A 72 12.86 -0.50 2.33
C LYS A 72 14.24 -0.48 1.70
N SER A 73 14.56 -1.51 0.91
CA SER A 73 15.85 -1.63 0.22
C SER A 73 16.10 -0.44 -0.71
N VAL A 74 15.07 -0.01 -1.45
CA VAL A 74 15.15 1.17 -2.33
C VAL A 74 15.34 2.45 -1.51
N LEU A 75 14.60 2.60 -0.40
CA LEU A 75 14.70 3.77 0.46
C LEU A 75 16.08 3.89 1.11
N SER A 76 16.61 2.78 1.64
CA SER A 76 17.86 2.75 2.41
C SER A 76 19.11 2.74 1.52
N ASN A 77 19.08 2.00 0.41
CA ASN A 77 20.28 1.75 -0.40
C ASN A 77 20.33 2.57 -1.70
N GLN A 78 19.38 3.51 -1.92
CA GLN A 78 19.23 4.27 -3.17
C GLN A 78 19.23 3.39 -4.44
N LEU A 79 18.74 2.15 -4.32
CA LEU A 79 18.66 1.24 -5.45
C LEU A 79 17.66 1.78 -6.48
N PHE A 80 18.03 1.72 -7.75
CA PHE A 80 17.14 2.11 -8.84
C PHE A 80 16.19 0.94 -9.17
N LEU A 81 14.90 1.24 -9.26
CA LEU A 81 13.92 0.31 -9.83
C LEU A 81 13.92 0.49 -11.35
N GLU A 82 14.82 -0.19 -12.07
CA GLU A 82 14.82 -0.11 -13.53
C GLU A 82 13.75 -1.02 -14.14
N LYS A 83 13.21 -0.63 -15.30
CA LYS A 83 12.26 -1.45 -16.08
C LYS A 83 12.83 -2.83 -16.44
N LYS A 84 14.17 -3.00 -16.43
CA LYS A 84 14.88 -4.24 -16.78
C LYS A 84 14.92 -5.28 -15.66
N ASP A 85 14.88 -4.86 -14.39
CA ASP A 85 14.94 -5.78 -13.23
C ASP A 85 13.74 -6.74 -13.12
N PHE A 86 12.69 -6.51 -13.91
CA PHE A 86 11.54 -7.40 -14.01
C PHE A 86 11.70 -8.55 -15.01
N LEU A 87 12.71 -8.50 -15.89
CA LEU A 87 12.96 -9.52 -16.93
C LEU A 87 14.00 -10.57 -16.48
N GLU A 88 14.95 -10.22 -15.62
CA GLU A 88 16.10 -11.12 -15.35
C GLU A 88 15.83 -12.21 -14.30
N ARG A 89 14.77 -12.09 -13.49
CA ARG A 89 14.41 -13.13 -12.51
C ARG A 89 13.73 -14.39 -13.08
N LYS A 90 13.71 -14.55 -14.41
CA LYS A 90 13.17 -15.75 -15.08
C LYS A 90 14.25 -16.72 -15.61
N ILE A 91 15.55 -16.41 -15.51
CA ILE A 91 16.62 -17.20 -16.17
C ILE A 91 17.65 -17.75 -15.17
N SER A 92 17.27 -18.02 -13.92
CA SER A 92 18.19 -18.67 -12.98
C SER A 92 17.48 -19.71 -12.12
N PHE A 93 16.94 -20.73 -12.78
CA PHE A 93 16.74 -22.06 -12.21
C PHE A 93 17.13 -23.09 -13.27
N THR A 94 18.44 -23.20 -13.48
CA THR A 94 19.07 -24.40 -14.05
C THR A 94 20.39 -24.59 -13.33
N ASN A 95 20.39 -25.51 -12.37
CA ASN A 95 21.42 -26.51 -12.16
C ASN A 95 20.79 -27.66 -11.36
#